data_AF-R6P6U2-F1
#
_entry.id   AF-R6P6U2-F1
#
_cell.length_a   1.000
_cell.length_b   1.000
_cell.length_c   1.000
_cell.angle_alpha   90.00
_cell.angle_beta   90.00
_cell.angle_gamma   90.00
#
_symmetry.space_group_name_H-M   'P 1'
#
loop_
_entity.id
_entity.type
_entity.pdbx_description
1 polymer ?
#
loop_
_entity_poly.entity_id
_entity_poly.type
_entity_poly.pdbx_seq_one_letter_code
_entity_poly.pdbx_strand_id
1 'polypeptide(L)'
;MALNDYLPLFLRNVKEFGIINSAFDIENEEIQRAITDFMKENFVTTAENQGLSRMEKILGINGEGNSVALRRYNILAEMRKGKQDLISLLTKFSSGVEYEFTDEYNLKINVASEGREYLPAIKQLLEKYVPCNIALEINQMYATHLMTAECTHLQLNSYSHKEIRERR
;
A
#
# COMPACT_ATOMS: atom_id res chain seq x y z
N MET A 1 27.80 6.17 -13.45
CA MET A 1 29.09 5.42 -13.48
C MET A 1 29.67 5.64 -14.86
N ALA A 2 30.90 6.13 -14.98
CA ALA A 2 31.40 6.67 -16.25
C ALA A 2 31.84 5.55 -17.21
N LEU A 3 31.47 5.67 -18.49
CA LEU A 3 31.84 4.71 -19.54
C LEU A 3 33.37 4.61 -19.71
N ASN A 4 34.08 5.70 -19.41
CA ASN A 4 35.53 5.76 -19.51
C ASN A 4 36.24 4.76 -18.57
N ASP A 5 35.59 4.38 -17.46
CA ASP A 5 36.13 3.39 -16.52
C ASP A 5 36.08 1.96 -17.08
N TYR A 6 35.26 1.72 -18.10
CA TYR A 6 35.16 0.42 -18.77
C TYR A 6 36.14 0.27 -19.93
N LEU A 7 36.81 1.35 -20.35
CA LEU A 7 37.85 1.27 -21.38
C LEU A 7 39.14 0.65 -20.85
N PRO A 8 39.86 -0.12 -21.69
CA PRO A 8 41.24 -0.51 -21.43
C PRO A 8 42.13 0.71 -21.14
N LEU A 9 43.11 0.56 -20.23
CA LEU A 9 43.94 1.66 -19.73
C LEU A 9 44.62 2.49 -20.83
N PHE A 10 44.99 1.86 -21.94
CA PHE A 10 45.64 2.54 -23.07
C PHE A 10 44.69 3.43 -23.89
N LEU A 11 43.38 3.20 -23.84
CA LEU A 11 42.36 4.02 -24.53
C LEU A 11 41.79 5.13 -23.63
N ARG A 12 41.86 4.96 -22.31
CA ARG A 12 41.31 5.93 -21.34
C ARG A 12 41.94 7.31 -21.42
N ASN A 13 43.21 7.39 -21.86
CA ASN A 13 43.97 8.64 -21.97
C ASN A 13 43.79 9.34 -23.32
N VAL A 14 43.03 8.76 -24.25
CA VAL A 14 42.79 9.33 -25.57
C VAL A 14 41.64 10.34 -25.46
N LYS A 15 41.89 11.60 -25.86
CA LYS A 15 40.94 12.72 -25.68
C LYS A 15 39.62 12.47 -26.39
N GLU A 16 39.66 11.92 -27.60
CA GLU A 16 38.50 11.63 -28.44
C GLU A 16 37.56 10.66 -27.72
N PHE A 17 38.09 9.58 -27.15
CA PHE A 17 37.30 8.62 -26.39
C PHE A 17 36.73 9.24 -25.11
N GLY A 18 37.48 10.12 -24.44
CA GLY A 18 36.97 10.85 -23.28
C GLY A 18 35.74 11.68 -23.60
N ILE A 19 35.79 12.49 -24.66
CA ILE A 19 34.68 13.35 -25.10
C ILE A 19 33.48 12.52 -25.56
N ILE A 20 33.72 11.48 -26.37
CA ILE A 20 32.68 10.59 -26.87
C ILE A 20 31.96 9.89 -25.71
N ASN A 21 32.72 9.33 -24.77
CA ASN A 21 32.15 8.65 -23.60
C ASN A 21 31.37 9.61 -22.70
N SER A 22 31.84 10.84 -22.49
CA SER A 22 31.10 11.84 -21.70
C SER A 22 29.76 12.20 -22.34
N ALA A 23 29.67 12.23 -23.68
CA ALA A 23 28.40 12.43 -24.37
C ALA A 23 27.47 11.21 -24.18
N PHE A 24 28.01 9.99 -24.31
CA PHE A 24 27.24 8.75 -24.12
C PHE A 24 26.84 8.49 -22.66
N ASP A 25 27.59 9.00 -21.68
CA ASP A 25 27.27 8.84 -20.26
C ASP A 25 25.89 9.41 -19.93
N ILE A 26 25.47 10.50 -20.60
CA ILE A 26 24.13 11.10 -20.43
C ILE A 26 23.04 10.10 -20.81
N GLU A 27 23.13 9.53 -22.01
CA GLU A 27 22.19 8.53 -22.53
C GLU A 27 22.21 7.25 -21.67
N ASN A 28 23.40 6.82 -21.26
CA ASN A 28 23.56 5.66 -20.40
C ASN A 28 22.87 5.88 -19.04
N GLU A 29 23.00 7.06 -18.44
CA GLU A 29 22.30 7.40 -17.20
C GLU A 29 20.78 7.42 -17.36
N GLU A 30 20.26 7.86 -18.51
CA GLU A 30 18.83 7.77 -18.81
C GLU A 30 18.35 6.32 -18.94
N ILE A 31 19.08 5.47 -19.66
CA ILE A 31 18.78 4.05 -19.78
C ILE A 31 18.81 3.36 -18.40
N GLN A 32 19.82 3.65 -17.57
CA GLN A 32 19.92 3.09 -16.23
C GLN A 32 18.76 3.53 -15.34
N ARG A 33 18.33 4.79 -15.44
CA ARG A 33 17.12 5.28 -14.76
C ARG A 33 15.88 4.53 -15.23
N ALA A 34 15.69 4.38 -16.54
CA ALA A 34 14.55 3.65 -17.10
C ALA A 34 14.52 2.18 -16.66
N ILE A 35 15.67 1.49 -16.61
CA ILE A 35 15.78 0.11 -16.10
C ILE A 35 15.40 0.07 -14.62
N THR A 36 15.90 1.02 -13.82
CA THR A 36 15.62 1.08 -12.38
C THR A 36 14.14 1.31 -12.11
N ASP A 37 13.50 2.22 -12.85
CA ASP A 37 12.08 2.50 -12.70
C ASP A 37 11.23 1.33 -13.18
N PHE A 38 11.62 0.66 -14.27
CA PHE A 38 10.99 -0.59 -14.70
C PHE A 38 11.08 -1.68 -13.62
N MET A 39 12.24 -1.83 -12.96
CA MET A 39 12.40 -2.79 -11.86
C MET A 39 11.49 -2.44 -10.68
N LYS A 40 11.35 -1.15 -10.31
CA LYS A 40 10.41 -0.72 -9.25
C LYS A 40 8.97 -1.05 -9.60
N GLU A 41 8.57 -0.89 -10.86
CA GLU A 41 7.20 -1.20 -11.31
C GLU A 41 6.88 -2.70 -11.27
N ASN A 42 7.87 -3.60 -11.18
CA ASN A 42 7.62 -5.04 -11.08
C ASN A 42 7.15 -5.51 -9.69
N PHE A 43 7.40 -4.74 -8.63
CA PHE A 43 6.99 -5.12 -7.27
C PHE A 43 5.85 -4.24 -6.78
N VAL A 44 4.78 -4.85 -6.26
CA VAL A 44 3.59 -4.13 -5.78
C VAL A 44 3.92 -3.10 -4.70
N THR A 45 4.93 -3.36 -3.87
CA THR A 45 5.36 -2.44 -2.81
C THR A 45 6.02 -1.17 -3.34
N THR A 46 6.64 -1.22 -4.52
CA THR A 46 7.40 -0.10 -5.12
C THR A 46 6.77 0.47 -6.39
N ALA A 47 5.84 -0.23 -7.02
CA ALA A 47 5.18 0.19 -8.25
C ALA A 47 4.29 1.41 -8.03
N GLU A 48 4.33 2.40 -8.92
CA GLU A 48 3.58 3.65 -8.78
C GLU A 48 2.49 3.78 -9.83
N ASN A 49 2.76 3.30 -11.05
CA ASN A 49 1.88 3.54 -12.19
C ASN A 49 1.56 2.26 -12.96
N GLN A 50 2.34 1.96 -14.00
CA GLN A 50 2.01 0.94 -15.00
C GLN A 50 1.98 -0.47 -14.39
N GLY A 51 2.86 -0.75 -13.42
CA GLY A 51 2.91 -2.01 -12.69
C GLY A 51 1.62 -2.28 -11.93
N LEU A 52 1.07 -1.26 -11.26
CA LEU A 52 -0.20 -1.37 -10.55
C LEU A 52 -1.37 -1.61 -11.51
N SER A 53 -1.45 -0.85 -12.61
CA SER A 53 -2.51 -1.02 -13.61
C SER A 53 -2.48 -2.41 -14.26
N ARG A 54 -1.28 -2.95 -14.51
CA ARG A 54 -1.13 -4.30 -15.03
C ARG A 54 -1.61 -5.34 -14.02
N MET A 55 -1.25 -5.18 -12.74
CA MET A 55 -1.64 -6.13 -11.69
C MET A 55 -3.15 -6.10 -11.41
N GLU A 56 -3.74 -4.91 -11.40
CA GLU A 56 -5.19 -4.70 -11.33
C GLU A 56 -5.92 -5.45 -12.45
N LYS A 57 -5.43 -5.35 -13.68
CA LYS A 57 -5.98 -6.09 -14.82
C LYS A 57 -5.84 -7.61 -14.69
N ILE A 58 -4.71 -8.09 -14.16
CA ILE A 58 -4.48 -9.52 -13.91
C ILE A 58 -5.45 -10.06 -12.85
N LEU A 59 -5.70 -9.28 -11.80
CA LEU A 59 -6.55 -9.67 -10.67
C LEU A 59 -8.03 -9.33 -10.88
N GLY A 60 -8.38 -8.58 -11.93
CA GLY A 60 -9.75 -8.13 -12.20
C GLY A 60 -10.26 -7.06 -11.23
N ILE A 61 -9.37 -6.24 -10.67
CA ILE A 61 -9.68 -5.14 -9.75
C ILE A 61 -9.67 -3.82 -10.53
N ASN A 62 -10.54 -2.86 -10.21
CA ASN A 62 -10.44 -1.51 -10.74
C ASN A 62 -9.81 -0.56 -9.71
N GLY A 63 -8.67 0.05 -10.05
CA GLY A 63 -7.96 1.02 -9.23
C GLY A 63 -8.13 2.48 -9.64
N GLU A 64 -8.97 2.77 -10.65
CA GLU A 64 -9.18 4.14 -11.14
C GLU A 64 -9.73 5.07 -10.04
N GLY A 65 -9.12 6.26 -9.90
CA GLY A 65 -9.49 7.26 -8.89
C GLY A 65 -8.92 7.02 -7.48
N ASN A 66 -8.30 5.87 -7.22
CA ASN A 66 -7.70 5.56 -5.92
C ASN A 66 -6.28 6.11 -5.77
N SER A 67 -5.86 6.40 -4.53
CA SER A 67 -4.47 6.76 -4.23
C SER A 67 -3.53 5.58 -4.51
N VAL A 68 -2.25 5.86 -4.82
CA VAL A 68 -1.24 4.81 -5.06
C VAL A 68 -1.16 3.84 -3.88
N ALA A 69 -1.23 4.35 -2.64
CA ALA A 69 -1.22 3.54 -1.43
C ALA A 69 -2.44 2.59 -1.37
N LEU A 70 -3.64 3.09 -1.67
CA LEU A 70 -4.87 2.29 -1.68
C LEU A 70 -4.86 1.24 -2.80
N ARG A 71 -4.32 1.57 -3.98
CA ARG A 71 -4.14 0.62 -5.09
C ARG A 71 -3.22 -0.53 -4.69
N ARG A 72 -2.05 -0.22 -4.11
CA ARG A 72 -1.11 -1.23 -3.58
C ARG A 72 -1.77 -2.12 -2.52
N TYR A 73 -2.53 -1.52 -1.61
CA TYR A 73 -3.26 -2.22 -0.57
C TYR A 73 -4.25 -3.24 -1.16
N ASN A 74 -5.10 -2.81 -2.09
CA ASN A 74 -6.12 -3.66 -2.72
C ASN A 74 -5.51 -4.84 -3.47
N ILE A 75 -4.44 -4.59 -4.24
CA ILE A 75 -3.69 -5.63 -4.95
C ILE A 75 -3.11 -6.67 -3.96
N LEU A 76 -2.43 -6.20 -2.91
CA LEU A 76 -1.87 -7.10 -1.89
C LEU A 76 -2.96 -7.90 -1.17
N ALA A 77 -4.12 -7.28 -0.94
CA ALA A 77 -5.27 -7.93 -0.34
C ALA A 77 -5.77 -9.10 -1.18
N GLU A 78 -5.88 -8.88 -2.48
CA GLU A 78 -6.34 -9.89 -3.44
C GLU A 78 -5.29 -10.99 -3.66
N MET A 79 -3.99 -10.67 -3.65
CA MET A 79 -2.92 -11.68 -3.70
C MET A 79 -2.86 -12.56 -2.44
N ARG A 80 -3.29 -12.04 -1.28
CA ARG A 80 -3.30 -12.78 -0.01
C ARG A 80 -4.44 -13.78 0.11
N LYS A 81 -5.26 -13.96 -0.92
CA LYS A 81 -6.48 -14.77 -0.93
C LYS A 81 -6.35 -16.28 -0.65
N GLY A 82 -5.18 -16.77 -0.29
CA GLY A 82 -4.96 -18.17 0.06
C GLY A 82 -5.71 -18.61 1.33
N LYS A 83 -5.55 -19.89 1.70
CA LYS A 83 -6.04 -20.48 2.97
C LYS A 83 -5.33 -19.85 4.17
N GLN A 84 -5.73 -18.64 4.55
CA GLN A 84 -5.34 -18.02 5.80
C GLN A 84 -6.57 -17.92 6.69
N ASP A 85 -6.39 -18.12 7.99
CA ASP A 85 -7.43 -17.89 8.97
C ASP A 85 -7.88 -16.44 8.89
N LEU A 86 -9.20 -16.21 8.88
CA LEU A 86 -9.83 -14.88 8.78
C LEU A 86 -9.17 -13.86 9.72
N ILE A 87 -8.83 -14.31 10.94
CA ILE A 87 -8.17 -13.52 11.98
C ILE A 87 -6.75 -13.13 11.57
N SER A 88 -5.96 -14.06 11.03
CA SER A 88 -4.58 -13.80 10.57
C SER A 88 -4.52 -12.86 9.37
N LEU A 89 -5.58 -12.85 8.58
CA LEU A 89 -5.74 -11.94 7.46
C LEU A 89 -6.12 -10.53 7.97
N LEU A 90 -7.07 -10.43 8.89
CA LEU A 90 -7.49 -9.15 9.47
C LEU A 90 -6.39 -8.47 10.31
N THR A 91 -5.60 -9.22 11.07
CA THR A 91 -4.47 -8.67 11.87
C THR A 91 -3.32 -8.14 11.01
N LYS A 92 -3.22 -8.54 9.73
CA LYS A 92 -2.24 -7.98 8.79
C LYS A 92 -2.72 -6.67 8.13
N PHE A 93 -4.01 -6.38 8.23
CA PHE A 93 -4.62 -5.17 7.68
C PHE A 93 -4.86 -4.10 8.73
N SER A 94 -4.89 -4.48 10.01
CA SER A 94 -5.24 -3.61 11.12
C SER A 94 -4.39 -3.93 12.35
N SER A 95 -4.01 -2.88 13.08
CA SER A 95 -3.31 -3.00 14.36
C SER A 95 -4.19 -3.59 15.48
N GLY A 96 -5.50 -3.69 15.27
CA GLY A 96 -6.45 -4.27 16.22
C GLY A 96 -7.73 -4.74 15.53
N VAL A 97 -8.20 -5.93 15.89
CA VAL A 97 -9.41 -6.54 15.35
C VAL A 97 -10.19 -7.13 16.51
N GLU A 98 -11.40 -6.63 16.73
CA GLU A 98 -12.38 -7.27 17.62
C GLU A 98 -13.48 -7.84 16.73
N TYR A 99 -13.94 -9.04 17.06
CA TYR A 99 -15.07 -9.66 16.39
C TYR A 99 -16.04 -10.20 17.43
N GLU A 100 -17.33 -9.99 17.16
CA GLU A 100 -18.41 -10.46 18.02
C GLU A 100 -19.47 -11.12 17.15
N PHE A 101 -19.88 -12.33 17.52
CA PHE A 101 -21.11 -12.91 17.02
C PHE A 101 -22.25 -12.33 17.84
N THR A 102 -23.08 -11.48 17.21
CA THR A 102 -24.28 -10.94 17.89
C THR A 102 -25.36 -12.02 17.99
N ASP A 103 -25.46 -12.90 16.97
CA ASP A 103 -26.37 -14.06 16.91
C ASP A 103 -25.70 -15.20 16.10
N GLU A 104 -26.38 -16.34 15.93
CA GLU A 104 -25.90 -17.51 15.16
C GLU A 104 -25.54 -17.20 13.70
N TYR A 105 -26.11 -16.12 13.13
CA TYR A 105 -25.91 -15.73 11.73
C TYR A 105 -25.38 -14.31 11.56
N ASN A 106 -25.04 -13.60 12.64
CA ASN A 106 -24.64 -12.19 12.58
C ASN A 106 -23.20 -12.02 13.08
N LEU A 107 -22.27 -11.73 12.18
CA LEU A 107 -20.86 -11.48 12.48
C LEU A 107 -20.56 -9.97 12.42
N LYS A 108 -20.24 -9.38 13.57
CA LYS A 108 -19.73 -8.01 13.68
C LYS A 108 -18.21 -8.02 13.74
N ILE A 109 -17.56 -7.23 12.91
CA ILE A 109 -16.10 -7.06 12.91
C ILE A 109 -15.79 -5.57 13.08
N ASN A 110 -15.12 -5.27 14.18
CA ASN A 110 -14.60 -3.95 14.48
C ASN A 110 -13.11 -3.91 14.09
N VAL A 111 -12.76 -3.00 13.18
CA VAL A 111 -11.39 -2.88 12.65
C VAL A 111 -10.79 -1.53 13.04
N ALA A 112 -9.61 -1.56 13.67
CA ALA A 112 -8.76 -0.38 13.88
C ALA A 112 -8.02 0.02 12.59
N SER A 113 -8.78 0.48 11.59
CA SER A 113 -8.21 0.97 10.32
C SER A 113 -7.69 2.41 10.46
N GLU A 114 -6.51 2.68 9.88
CA GLU A 114 -5.88 4.01 9.81
C GLU A 114 -6.65 5.02 8.95
N GLY A 115 -7.70 4.59 8.23
CA GLY A 115 -8.57 5.48 7.47
C GLY A 115 -9.89 4.84 7.06
N ARG A 116 -10.95 5.67 6.97
CA ARG A 116 -12.29 5.26 6.49
C ARG A 116 -12.27 4.73 5.06
N GLU A 117 -11.32 5.18 4.25
CA GLU A 117 -11.20 4.86 2.83
C GLU A 117 -10.89 3.37 2.58
N TYR A 118 -10.31 2.68 3.57
CA TYR A 118 -9.95 1.26 3.46
C TYR A 118 -11.12 0.31 3.82
N LEU A 119 -12.19 0.80 4.46
CA LEU A 119 -13.32 -0.03 4.91
C LEU A 119 -14.04 -0.75 3.75
N PRO A 120 -14.33 -0.11 2.60
CA PRO A 120 -14.97 -0.78 1.48
C PRO A 120 -14.13 -1.93 0.90
N ALA A 121 -12.80 -1.74 0.85
CA ALA A 121 -11.87 -2.76 0.38
C ALA A 121 -11.85 -3.98 1.31
N ILE A 122 -11.83 -3.74 2.63
CA ILE A 122 -11.90 -4.80 3.65
C ILE A 122 -13.23 -5.54 3.55
N LYS A 123 -14.35 -4.82 3.33
CA LYS A 123 -15.67 -5.41 3.16
C LYS A 123 -15.75 -6.36 1.96
N GLN A 124 -15.34 -5.89 0.78
CA GLN A 124 -15.32 -6.71 -0.43
C GLN A 124 -14.44 -7.95 -0.28
N LEU A 125 -13.37 -7.84 0.49
CA LEU A 125 -12.51 -8.98 0.76
C LEU A 125 -13.20 -9.98 1.70
N LEU A 126 -13.76 -9.53 2.82
CA LEU A 126 -14.42 -10.39 3.80
C LEU A 126 -15.68 -11.06 3.27
N GLU A 127 -16.47 -10.40 2.41
CA GLU A 127 -17.64 -11.00 1.75
C GLU A 127 -17.29 -12.26 0.93
N LYS A 128 -16.04 -12.39 0.48
CA LYS A 128 -15.57 -13.58 -0.25
C LYS A 128 -15.14 -14.72 0.68
N TYR A 129 -14.86 -14.43 1.95
CA TYR A 129 -14.43 -15.41 2.96
C TYR A 129 -15.56 -15.85 3.90
N VAL A 130 -16.51 -14.97 4.16
CA VAL A 130 -17.64 -15.22 5.05
C VAL A 130 -18.70 -15.98 4.26
N PRO A 131 -19.17 -17.15 4.77
CA PRO A 131 -20.26 -17.89 4.16
C PRO A 131 -21.51 -17.02 3.92
N CYS A 132 -22.19 -17.19 2.79
CA CYS A 132 -23.34 -16.35 2.42
C CYS A 132 -24.53 -16.43 3.40
N ASN A 133 -24.55 -17.43 4.28
CA ASN A 133 -25.55 -17.57 5.34
C ASN A 133 -25.24 -16.72 6.59
N ILE A 134 -24.11 -16.02 6.64
CA ILE A 134 -23.73 -15.12 7.74
C ILE A 134 -23.83 -13.66 7.25
N ALA A 135 -24.61 -12.85 7.95
CA ALA A 135 -24.66 -11.41 7.75
C ALA A 135 -23.41 -10.75 8.35
N LEU A 136 -22.74 -9.92 7.55
CA LEU A 136 -21.49 -9.26 7.89
C LEU A 136 -21.71 -7.77 8.15
N GLU A 137 -21.38 -7.32 9.35
CA GLU A 137 -21.39 -5.90 9.73
C GLU A 137 -19.96 -5.46 10.09
N ILE A 138 -19.43 -4.48 9.36
CA ILE A 138 -18.05 -3.98 9.56
C ILE A 138 -18.12 -2.56 10.07
N ASN A 139 -17.53 -2.35 11.25
CA ASN A 139 -17.46 -1.06 11.90
C ASN A 139 -16.00 -0.64 12.08
N GLN A 140 -15.75 0.66 12.01
CA GLN A 140 -14.44 1.21 12.37
C GLN A 140 -14.38 1.38 13.88
N MET A 141 -13.29 0.91 14.50
CA MET A 141 -13.02 1.24 15.88
C MET A 141 -12.74 2.75 16.00
N TYR A 142 -13.51 3.43 16.83
CA TYR A 142 -13.21 4.82 17.22
C TYR A 142 -12.31 4.80 18.45
N ALA A 143 -11.44 5.79 18.59
CA ALA A 143 -10.71 5.99 19.84
C ALA A 143 -11.72 6.22 20.97
N THR A 144 -11.84 5.24 21.87
CA THR A 144 -12.72 5.33 23.03
C THR A 144 -12.22 6.47 23.92
N HIS A 145 -13.14 7.17 24.60
CA HIS A 145 -12.82 8.29 25.52
C HIS A 145 -11.72 7.98 26.56
N LEU A 146 -11.44 6.71 26.84
CA LEU A 146 -10.34 6.26 27.68
C LEU A 146 -8.94 6.54 27.09
N MET A 147 -8.78 6.56 25.76
CA MET A 147 -7.50 6.88 25.09
C MET A 147 -7.27 8.38 24.89
N THR A 148 -8.33 9.19 24.87
CA THR A 148 -8.22 10.66 24.88
C THR A 148 -8.00 11.24 26.28
N ALA A 149 -8.17 10.44 27.33
CA ALA A 149 -7.93 10.85 28.71
C ALA A 149 -6.45 11.13 29.04
N GLU A 150 -5.53 10.60 28.23
CA GLU A 150 -4.08 10.84 28.37
C GLU A 150 -3.63 12.17 27.74
N CYS A 151 -4.47 12.80 26.91
CA CYS A 151 -4.20 14.09 26.29
C CYS A 151 -4.77 15.22 27.14
N THR A 152 -3.92 16.17 27.56
CA THR A 152 -4.38 17.35 28.30
C THR A 152 -5.25 18.22 27.39
N HIS A 153 -6.32 18.82 27.93
CA HIS A 153 -7.27 19.66 27.17
C HIS A 153 -6.61 20.75 26.31
N LEU A 154 -5.41 21.22 26.69
CA LEU A 154 -4.60 22.18 25.92
C LEU A 154 -4.09 21.62 24.57
N GLN A 155 -3.83 20.31 24.47
CA GLN A 155 -3.35 19.65 23.24
C GLN A 155 -4.50 19.34 22.25
N LEU A 156 -5.74 19.29 22.74
CA LEU A 156 -6.94 18.99 21.94
C LEU A 156 -7.60 20.24 21.35
N ASN A 157 -7.23 21.44 21.81
CA ASN A 157 -7.83 22.71 21.36
C ASN A 157 -7.40 23.13 19.94
N SER A 158 -6.36 22.51 19.39
CA SER A 158 -5.87 22.75 18.02
C SER A 158 -6.51 21.83 16.98
N TYR A 159 -7.37 20.88 17.39
CA TYR A 159 -7.95 19.88 16.50
C TYR A 159 -9.49 19.94 16.51
N SER A 160 -10.09 19.75 15.35
CA SER A 160 -11.55 19.69 15.21
C SER A 160 -12.09 18.39 15.82
N HIS A 161 -13.33 18.40 16.32
CA HIS A 161 -13.99 17.21 16.87
C HIS A 161 -13.97 16.00 15.93
N LYS A 162 -13.98 16.25 14.61
CA LYS A 162 -13.85 15.19 13.59
C LYS A 162 -12.45 14.57 13.59
N GLU A 163 -11.42 15.40 13.68
CA GLU A 163 -10.02 15.00 13.70
C GLU A 163 -9.68 14.27 15.00
N ILE A 164 -10.20 14.73 16.15
CA ILE A 164 -10.01 14.06 17.45
C ILE A 164 -10.64 12.65 17.44
N ARG A 165 -11.78 12.48 16.77
CA ARG A 165 -12.49 11.21 16.65
C ARG A 165 -11.81 10.22 15.69
N GLU A 166 -11.04 10.73 14.75
CA GLU A 166 -10.25 9.96 13.78
C GLU A 166 -8.79 9.77 14.21
N ARG A 167 -8.34 10.47 15.25
CA ARG A 167 -6.97 10.41 15.76
C ARG A 167 -6.76 9.16 16.60
N ARG A 168 -5.65 8.48 16.33
CA ARG A 168 -4.98 7.56 17.24
C ARG A 168 -3.54 8.00 17.39
#